data_AF-A0A850P1Z1-F1
#
_entry.id   AF-A0A850P1Z1-F1
#
_cell.length_a   1.000
_cell.length_b   1.000
_cell.length_c   1.000
_cell.angle_alpha   90.00
_cell.angle_beta   90.00
_cell.angle_gamma   90.00
#
_symmetry.space_group_name_H-M   'P 1'
#
loop_
_entity.id
_entity.type
_entity.pdbx_description
1 polymer ?
#
loop_
_entity_poly.entity_id
_entity_poly.type
_entity_poly.pdbx_seq_one_letter_code
_entity_poly.pdbx_strand_id
1 'polypeptide(L)'
;MSAKHTKMDSELLQALRAVEAMPDNQIVTDDEAPEIRDWSHAERGRFYRPRKVQKTVRFDADVVAFFEKDGPGYQTRMNDALREIMNRALRKAPTKTDAGSARSSRRGKTVHA
;
A
#
# COMPACT_ATOMS: atom_id res chain seq x y z
N MET A 1 -4.15 -24.34 -0.45
CA MET A 1 -4.18 -23.45 0.74
C MET A 1 -5.62 -23.02 0.94
N SER A 2 -6.31 -23.71 1.83
CA SER A 2 -7.75 -23.59 2.09
C SER A 2 -8.06 -22.21 2.67
N ALA A 3 -8.83 -21.39 1.95
CA ALA A 3 -9.46 -20.25 2.56
C ALA A 3 -10.42 -20.81 3.62
N LYS A 4 -10.10 -20.60 4.90
CA LYS A 4 -11.07 -20.79 5.96
C LYS A 4 -12.23 -19.83 5.62
N HIS A 5 -13.30 -20.35 5.00
CA HIS A 5 -14.58 -19.68 5.06
C HIS A 5 -14.98 -19.75 6.53
N THR A 6 -14.50 -18.78 7.31
CA THR A 6 -14.99 -18.53 8.64
C THR A 6 -16.48 -18.25 8.46
N LYS A 7 -17.31 -19.15 9.00
CA LYS A 7 -18.75 -18.96 9.15
C LYS A 7 -18.95 -17.50 9.58
N MET A 8 -19.66 -16.71 8.78
CA MET A 8 -19.90 -15.30 9.09
C MET A 8 -20.37 -15.22 10.54
N ASP A 9 -19.59 -14.52 11.37
CA ASP A 9 -19.86 -14.40 12.80
C ASP A 9 -21.31 -13.95 12.98
N SER A 10 -22.08 -14.67 13.80
CA SER A 10 -23.50 -14.38 13.97
C SER A 10 -23.71 -12.96 14.48
N GLU A 11 -22.76 -12.44 15.25
CA GLU A 11 -22.75 -11.06 15.71
C GLU A 11 -22.54 -10.07 14.56
N LEU A 12 -21.62 -10.38 13.63
CA LEU A 12 -21.38 -9.57 12.45
C LEU A 12 -22.60 -9.53 11.52
N LEU A 13 -23.26 -10.67 11.30
CA LEU A 13 -24.48 -10.73 10.51
C LEU A 13 -25.62 -9.94 11.16
N GLN A 14 -25.73 -9.99 12.49
CA GLN A 14 -26.70 -9.22 13.24
C GLN A 14 -26.42 -7.71 13.11
N ALA A 15 -25.16 -7.30 13.26
CA ALA A 15 -24.74 -5.92 13.10
C ALA A 15 -25.02 -5.38 11.68
N LEU A 16 -24.70 -6.17 10.64
CA LEU A 16 -24.98 -5.81 9.25
C LEU A 16 -26.49 -5.64 8.99
N ARG A 17 -27.32 -6.55 9.50
CA ARG A 17 -28.78 -6.43 9.40
C ARG A 17 -29.33 -5.23 10.16
N ALA A 18 -28.75 -4.89 11.31
CA ALA A 18 -29.14 -3.71 12.08
C ALA A 18 -28.83 -2.41 11.33
N VAL A 19 -27.66 -2.35 10.66
CA VAL A 19 -27.29 -1.23 9.78
C VAL A 19 -28.20 -1.16 8.55
N GLU A 20 -28.53 -2.29 7.92
CA GLU A 20 -29.44 -2.35 6.77
C GLU A 20 -30.88 -1.93 7.12
N ALA A 21 -31.33 -2.23 8.34
CA ALA A 21 -32.64 -1.83 8.85
C ALA A 21 -32.69 -0.39 9.40
N MET A 22 -31.54 0.29 9.49
CA MET A 22 -31.47 1.68 9.95
C MET A 22 -32.08 2.60 8.89
N PRO A 23 -33.04 3.47 9.24
CA PRO A 23 -33.66 4.35 8.27
C PRO A 23 -32.70 5.46 7.82
N ASP A 24 -32.77 5.84 6.54
CA ASP A 24 -31.84 6.81 5.91
C ASP A 24 -31.76 8.15 6.66
N ASN A 25 -32.84 8.59 7.31
CA ASN A 25 -32.88 9.84 8.07
C ASN A 25 -32.05 9.83 9.36
N GLN A 26 -31.55 8.67 9.79
CA GLN A 26 -30.62 8.55 10.91
C GLN A 26 -29.15 8.47 10.44
N ILE A 27 -28.92 8.39 9.12
CA ILE A 27 -27.57 8.39 8.55
C ILE A 27 -27.15 9.84 8.33
N VAL A 28 -26.24 10.32 9.18
CA VAL A 28 -25.62 11.64 9.03
C VAL A 28 -24.78 11.62 7.75
N THR A 29 -25.20 12.38 6.73
CA THR A 29 -24.56 12.48 5.42
C THR A 29 -24.06 13.89 5.11
N ASP A 30 -24.30 14.83 6.02
CA ASP A 30 -23.87 16.22 5.92
C ASP A 30 -22.44 16.42 6.43
N ASP A 31 -21.93 17.64 6.24
CA ASP A 31 -20.60 18.05 6.68
C ASP A 31 -20.50 18.24 8.21
N GLU A 32 -21.54 17.89 9.00
CA GLU A 32 -21.53 17.98 10.47
C GLU A 32 -20.91 16.73 11.13
N ALA A 33 -20.57 15.70 10.35
CA ALA A 33 -19.85 14.54 10.85
C ALA A 33 -18.51 14.96 11.51
N PRO A 34 -18.22 14.51 12.74
CA PRO A 34 -17.01 14.92 13.43
C PRO A 34 -15.76 14.43 12.70
N GLU A 35 -14.77 15.32 12.54
CA GLU A 35 -13.49 14.98 11.93
C GLU A 35 -12.77 13.90 12.77
N ILE A 36 -12.49 12.74 12.16
CA ILE A 36 -11.70 11.69 12.79
C ILE A 36 -10.23 12.13 12.80
N ARG A 37 -9.76 12.58 13.96
CA ARG A 37 -8.38 13.04 14.17
C ARG A 37 -7.45 11.97 14.71
N ASP A 38 -8.01 10.96 15.37
CA ASP A 38 -7.24 9.85 15.90
C ASP A 38 -7.15 8.70 14.88
N TRP A 39 -5.95 8.56 14.31
CA TRP A 39 -5.61 7.50 13.36
C TRP A 39 -4.68 6.45 13.99
N SER A 40 -4.53 6.42 15.31
CA SER A 40 -3.62 5.50 16.02
C SER A 40 -3.87 4.03 15.72
N HIS A 41 -5.12 3.64 15.44
CA HIS A 41 -5.53 2.28 15.10
C HIS A 41 -5.66 2.00 13.60
N ALA A 42 -5.27 2.95 12.74
CA ALA A 42 -5.44 2.80 11.30
C ALA A 42 -4.44 1.81 10.71
N GLU A 43 -4.95 0.72 10.13
CA GLU A 43 -4.13 -0.27 9.43
C GLU A 43 -3.91 0.11 7.97
N ARG A 44 -2.69 0.58 7.64
CA ARG A 44 -2.30 0.78 6.24
C ARG A 44 -2.17 -0.55 5.51
N GLY A 45 -2.87 -0.69 4.39
CA GLY A 45 -2.71 -1.83 3.49
C GLY A 45 -3.42 -3.12 3.91
N ARG A 46 -4.36 -3.06 4.87
CA ARG A 46 -5.18 -4.21 5.32
C ARG A 46 -5.77 -5.03 4.16
N PHE A 47 -6.17 -4.35 3.09
CA PHE A 47 -6.78 -4.98 1.91
C PHE A 47 -5.81 -5.16 0.73
N TYR A 48 -4.55 -4.73 0.86
CA TYR A 48 -3.57 -4.85 -0.22
C TYR A 48 -3.16 -6.31 -0.40
N ARG A 49 -3.39 -6.84 -1.62
CA ARG A 49 -2.94 -8.17 -2.02
C ARG A 49 -1.92 -8.01 -3.16
N PRO A 50 -0.64 -8.35 -2.94
CA PRO A 50 0.36 -8.29 -4.00
C PRO A 50 -0.05 -9.17 -5.19
N ARG A 51 -0.30 -8.57 -6.35
CA ARG A 51 -0.53 -9.31 -7.60
C ARG A 51 0.80 -9.71 -8.20
N LYS A 52 1.04 -11.01 -8.35
CA LYS A 52 2.20 -11.53 -9.09
C LYS A 52 1.97 -11.28 -10.58
N VAL A 53 2.97 -10.71 -11.24
CA VAL A 53 2.95 -10.47 -12.69
C VAL A 53 3.96 -11.42 -13.32
N GLN A 54 3.52 -12.26 -14.27
CA GLN A 54 4.41 -13.11 -15.02
C GLN A 54 5.25 -12.25 -15.97
N LYS A 55 6.57 -12.31 -15.83
CA LYS A 55 7.54 -11.68 -16.72
C LYS A 55 8.56 -12.73 -17.13
N THR A 56 8.97 -12.71 -18.39
CA THR A 56 10.08 -13.54 -18.88
C THR A 56 11.40 -12.84 -18.55
N VAL A 57 12.10 -13.32 -17.52
CA VAL A 57 13.39 -12.79 -17.06
C VAL A 57 14.39 -13.94 -17.04
N ARG A 58 15.66 -13.63 -17.34
CA ARG A 58 16.77 -14.56 -17.19
C ARG A 58 17.49 -14.27 -15.87
N PHE A 59 17.77 -15.33 -15.12
CA PHE A 59 18.57 -15.29 -13.90
C PHE A 59 19.84 -16.11 -14.12
N ASP A 60 20.90 -15.78 -13.41
CA ASP A 60 22.14 -16.54 -13.43
C ASP A 60 21.90 -17.96 -12.87
N ALA A 61 22.64 -18.93 -13.40
CA ALA A 61 22.43 -20.34 -13.10
C ALA A 61 22.73 -20.68 -11.63
N ASP A 62 23.73 -20.03 -11.04
CA ASP A 62 24.12 -20.16 -9.64
C ASP A 62 23.07 -19.58 -8.69
N VAL A 63 22.46 -18.45 -9.06
CA VAL A 63 21.34 -17.84 -8.31
C VAL A 63 20.15 -18.79 -8.29
N VAL A 64 19.78 -19.37 -9.44
CA VAL A 64 18.70 -20.35 -9.49
C VAL A 64 19.04 -21.58 -8.65
N ALA A 65 20.23 -22.15 -8.81
CA ALA A 65 20.68 -23.31 -8.05
C ALA A 65 20.69 -23.07 -6.53
N PHE A 66 21.10 -21.88 -6.10
CA PHE A 66 21.08 -21.48 -4.69
C PHE A 66 19.67 -21.55 -4.11
N PHE A 67 18.67 -21.00 -4.81
CA PHE A 67 17.29 -21.02 -4.33
C PHE A 67 16.64 -22.40 -4.48
N GLU A 68 17.02 -23.21 -5.46
CA GLU A 68 16.50 -24.57 -5.66
C GLU A 68 17.01 -25.59 -4.63
N LYS A 69 18.16 -25.33 -3.99
CA LYS A 69 18.75 -26.17 -2.94
C LYS A 69 17.75 -26.55 -1.83
N ASP A 70 16.88 -25.61 -1.44
CA ASP A 70 15.91 -25.81 -0.37
C ASP A 70 14.57 -26.42 -0.86
N GLY A 71 14.54 -26.94 -2.08
CA GLY A 71 13.41 -27.65 -2.66
C GLY A 71 12.29 -26.75 -3.21
N PRO A 72 11.04 -27.26 -3.32
CA PRO A 72 9.92 -26.54 -3.90
C PRO A 72 9.68 -25.17 -3.26
N GLY A 73 9.15 -24.22 -4.05
CA GLY A 73 8.88 -22.85 -3.58
C GLY A 73 10.03 -21.86 -3.74
N TYR A 74 11.10 -22.24 -4.46
CA TYR A 74 12.25 -21.37 -4.74
C TYR A 74 11.84 -20.02 -5.36
N GLN A 75 10.82 -20.00 -6.24
CA GLN A 75 10.30 -18.75 -6.84
C GLN A 75 9.67 -17.82 -5.80
N THR A 76 8.99 -18.36 -4.79
CA THR A 76 8.43 -17.57 -3.70
C THR A 76 9.55 -16.98 -2.84
N ARG A 77 10.56 -17.79 -2.48
CA ARG A 77 11.75 -17.32 -1.75
C ARG A 77 12.51 -16.23 -2.50
N MET A 78 12.71 -16.42 -3.80
CA MET A 78 13.34 -15.44 -4.68
C MET A 78 12.55 -14.12 -4.71
N ASN A 79 11.23 -14.20 -4.87
CA ASN A 79 10.37 -13.01 -4.85
C ASN A 79 10.37 -12.30 -3.47
N ASP A 80 10.45 -13.04 -2.37
CA ASP A 80 10.51 -12.45 -1.03
C ASP A 80 11.84 -11.73 -0.78
N ALA A 81 12.96 -12.27 -1.26
CA ALA A 81 14.26 -11.59 -1.24
C ALA A 81 14.20 -10.27 -2.03
N LEU A 82 13.61 -10.29 -3.24
CA LEU A 82 13.41 -9.06 -4.03
C LEU A 82 12.53 -8.04 -3.30
N ARG A 83 11.49 -8.49 -2.59
CA ARG A 83 10.62 -7.62 -1.80
C ARG A 83 11.37 -6.97 -0.63
N GLU A 84 12.26 -7.69 0.04
CA GLU A 84 13.07 -7.12 1.12
C GLU A 84 13.98 -6.00 0.60
N ILE A 85 14.66 -6.24 -0.53
CA ILE A 85 15.50 -5.25 -1.19
C ILE A 85 14.69 -4.00 -1.55
N MET A 86 13.51 -4.19 -2.16
CA MET A 86 12.58 -3.10 -2.49
C MET A 86 12.19 -2.29 -1.24
N ASN A 87 11.76 -2.96 -0.17
CA ASN A 87 11.34 -2.30 1.06
C ASN A 87 12.48 -1.51 1.73
N ARG A 88 13.70 -2.06 1.69
CA ARG A 88 14.90 -1.37 2.19
C ARG A 88 15.21 -0.12 1.37
N ALA A 89 15.10 -0.20 0.05
CA ALA A 89 15.28 0.94 -0.84
C ALA A 89 14.24 2.04 -0.59
N LEU A 90 12.97 1.66 -0.44
CA LEU A 90 11.86 2.60 -0.14
C LEU A 90 12.04 3.30 1.22
N ARG A 91 12.58 2.61 2.23
CA ARG A 91 12.89 3.22 3.55
C ARG A 91 14.07 4.19 3.49
N LYS A 92 15.05 3.95 2.63
CA LYS A 92 16.28 4.76 2.52
C LYS A 92 16.09 6.02 1.66
N ALA A 93 15.09 6.06 0.80
CA ALA A 93 14.82 7.23 -0.03
C ALA A 93 14.22 8.37 0.82
N PRO A 94 14.91 9.51 0.99
CA PRO A 94 14.22 10.73 1.43
C PRO A 94 13.27 11.15 0.31
N THR A 95 12.01 11.44 0.69
CA THR A 95 11.01 12.04 -0.19
C THR A 95 11.54 13.36 -0.73
N LYS A 96 12.04 13.37 -1.98
CA LYS A 96 12.36 14.59 -2.72
C LYS A 96 11.06 15.18 -3.29
N THR A 97 10.29 15.77 -2.40
CA THR A 97 9.20 16.73 -2.65
C THR A 97 9.04 17.37 -1.27
N ASP A 98 9.70 18.49 -0.97
CA ASP A 98 9.01 19.79 -0.86
C ASP A 98 9.95 21.01 -1.07
N ALA A 99 11.10 20.85 -1.75
CA ALA A 99 12.03 21.96 -1.96
C ALA A 99 12.21 22.28 -3.45
N GLY A 100 11.57 23.37 -3.92
CA GLY A 100 11.99 24.01 -5.17
C GLY A 100 10.90 24.57 -6.11
N SER A 101 9.80 25.11 -5.61
CA SER A 101 8.97 26.07 -6.39
C SER A 101 9.14 27.48 -5.82
N ALA A 102 10.38 27.97 -5.79
CA ALA A 102 10.66 29.40 -5.71
C ALA A 102 11.10 29.85 -7.11
N ARG A 103 10.12 30.33 -7.87
CA ARG A 103 10.30 30.96 -9.18
C ARG A 103 11.43 31.99 -9.09
N SER A 104 12.46 31.77 -9.89
CA SER A 104 13.48 32.77 -10.21
C SER A 104 12.79 34.03 -10.74
N SER A 105 12.66 35.04 -9.87
CA SER A 105 12.39 36.42 -10.27
C SER A 105 13.62 36.90 -11.03
N ARG A 106 13.53 36.90 -12.37
CA ARG A 106 14.51 37.57 -13.23
C ARG A 106 14.55 39.05 -12.84
N ARG A 107 15.59 39.41 -12.11
CA ARG A 107 16.07 40.77 -11.92
C ARG A 107 16.58 41.29 -13.28
N GLY A 108 15.69 41.91 -14.06
CA GLY A 108 16.06 42.73 -15.21
C GLY A 108 16.70 44.02 -14.72
N LYS A 109 18.03 44.04 -14.62
CA LYS A 109 18.84 45.22 -14.31
C LYS A 109 18.91 46.11 -15.57
N THR A 110 18.65 47.38 -15.36
CA THR A 110 18.85 48.51 -16.28
C THR A 110 20.31 48.64 -16.74
N VAL A 111 20.54 49.07 -17.98
CA VAL A 111 21.64 50.00 -18.38
C VAL A 111 21.46 50.54 -19.81
N HIS A 112 21.31 51.87 -19.87
CA HIS A 112 21.72 52.89 -20.86
C HIS A 112 22.12 52.53 -22.32
N ALA A 113 21.50 53.24 -23.26
CA ALA A 113 22.14 54.27 -24.11
C ALA A 113 21.09 55.29 -24.54
#